data_AF-A0A3B5MJ86-F1
#
_entry.id   AF-A0A3B5MJ86-F1
#
_cell.length_a   1.000
_cell.length_b   1.000
_cell.length_c   1.000
_cell.angle_alpha   90.00
_cell.angle_beta   90.00
_cell.angle_gamma   90.00
#
_symmetry.space_group_name_H-M   'P 1'
#
loop_
_entity.id
_entity.type
_entity.pdbx_description
1 polymer ?
#
loop_
_entity_poly.entity_id
_entity_poly.type
_entity_poly.pdbx_seq_one_letter_code
_entity_poly.pdbx_strand_id
1 'polypeptide(L)' 'MVQRIKREFKEVLKCEETSKNQIKVDEVDENFTDLRGEIAGPPGIW' A
#
# COMPACT_ATOMS: atom_id res chain seq x y z
N MET A 1 10.40 9.64 -12.71
CA MET A 1 10.14 8.26 -12.22
C MET A 1 9.32 8.27 -10.93
N VAL A 2 9.81 8.90 -9.86
CA VAL A 2 9.19 9.00 -8.52
C VAL A 2 7.74 9.55 -8.49
N GLN A 3 7.39 10.46 -9.40
CA GLN A 3 6.05 11.04 -9.50
C GLN A 3 4.94 10.01 -9.74
N ARG A 4 5.24 8.91 -10.47
CA ARG A 4 4.27 7.83 -10.70
C ARG A 4 4.00 7.06 -9.40
N ILE A 5 5.05 6.71 -8.68
CA ILE A 5 4.95 5.99 -7.40
C ILE A 5 4.10 6.79 -6.42
N LYS A 6 4.35 8.09 -6.25
CA LYS A 6 3.52 8.98 -5.42
C LYS A 6 2.03 8.91 -5.77
N ARG A 7 1.69 8.83 -7.06
CA ARG A 7 0.29 8.78 -7.51
C ARG A 7 -0.35 7.45 -7.18
N GLU A 8 0.30 6.35 -7.54
CA GLU A 8 -0.19 5.00 -7.28
C GLU A 8 -0.30 4.74 -5.78
N PHE A 9 0.68 5.20 -4.99
CA PHE A 9 0.67 5.08 -3.52
C PHE A 9 -0.56 5.77 -2.91
N LYS A 10 -0.87 6.98 -3.39
CA LYS A 10 -2.04 7.73 -2.94
C LYS A 10 -3.36 7.11 -3.39
N GLU A 11 -3.38 6.43 -4.55
CA GLU A 11 -4.54 5.65 -5.00
C GLU A 11 -4.74 4.40 -4.14
N VAL A 12 -3.66 3.65 -3.87
CA VAL A 12 -3.68 2.46 -3.00
C VAL A 12 -4.17 2.83 -1.60
N LEU A 13 -3.70 3.94 -1.03
CA LEU A 13 -4.18 4.42 0.27
C LEU A 13 -5.68 4.80 0.26
N LYS A 14 -6.24 5.16 -0.89
CA LYS A 14 -7.67 5.45 -1.07
C LYS A 14 -8.50 4.22 -1.42
N CYS A 15 -7.87 3.09 -1.73
CA CYS A 15 -8.59 1.88 -2.08
C CYS A 15 -9.39 1.34 -0.88
N GLU A 16 -10.54 0.73 -1.20
CA GLU A 16 -11.39 0.10 -0.21
C GLU A 16 -10.70 -1.08 0.47
N GLU A 17 -9.75 -1.75 -0.20
CA GLU A 17 -8.91 -2.80 0.40
C GLU A 17 -8.06 -2.28 1.55
N THR A 18 -7.51 -1.07 1.44
CA THR A 18 -6.78 -0.41 2.54
C THR A 18 -7.74 -0.06 3.67
N SER A 19 -8.95 0.39 3.34
CA SER A 19 -10.01 0.65 4.34
C SER A 19 -10.50 -0.62 5.05
N LYS A 20 -10.53 -1.75 4.34
CA LYS A 20 -10.82 -3.10 4.87
C LYS A 20 -9.62 -3.72 5.61
N ASN A 21 -8.54 -2.96 5.75
CA ASN A 21 -7.30 -3.38 6.40
C ASN A 21 -6.72 -4.65 5.73
N GLN A 22 -7.03 -4.85 4.45
CA GLN A 22 -6.56 -5.97 3.61
C GLN A 22 -5.21 -5.67 2.99
N ILE A 23 -4.89 -4.41 2.76
CA ILE A 23 -3.61 -3.98 2.19
C ILE A 23 -3.16 -2.78 3.02
N LYS A 24 -1.92 -2.80 3.48
CA LYS A 24 -1.28 -1.70 4.21
C LYS A 24 0.05 -1.43 3.53
N VAL A 25 0.38 -0.17 3.32
CA VAL A 25 1.58 0.20 2.60
C VAL A 25 2.18 1.42 3.29
N ASP A 26 3.44 1.28 3.70
CA ASP A 26 4.20 2.29 4.43
C ASP A 26 5.44 2.69 3.61
N GLU A 27 5.74 3.99 3.63
CA GLU A 27 6.94 4.54 3.01
C GLU A 27 8.12 4.33 3.94
N VAL A 28 9.13 3.60 3.46
CA VAL A 28 10.35 3.33 4.25
C VAL A 28 11.37 4.46 4.06
N ASP A 29 11.32 5.13 2.90
CA ASP A 29 12.26 6.19 2.54
C ASP A 29 11.57 7.35 1.79
N GLU A 30 11.99 8.59 2.09
CA GLU A 30 11.44 9.84 1.53
C GLU A 30 11.62 9.98 0.00
N ASN A 31 12.48 9.15 -0.61
CA ASN A 31 12.70 9.12 -2.05
C ASN A 31 11.69 8.25 -2.82
N PHE A 32 10.75 7.57 -2.14
CA PHE A 32 9.79 6.63 -2.75
C PHE A 32 10.49 5.51 -3.55
N THR A 33 11.74 5.20 -3.18
CA THR A 33 12.52 4.10 -3.75
C THR A 33 12.30 2.80 -2.99
N ASP A 34 11.90 2.91 -1.72
CA ASP A 34 11.72 1.78 -0.81
C ASP A 34 10.37 1.89 -0.09
N LEU A 35 9.54 0.85 -0.23
CA LEU A 35 8.17 0.80 0.25
C LEU A 35 7.90 -0.56 0.89
N ARG A 36 7.20 -0.57 2.01
CA ARG A 36 6.83 -1.79 2.72
C ARG A 36 5.33 -2.03 2.59
N GLY A 37 4.98 -3.12 1.91
CA GLY A 37 3.59 -3.59 1.82
C GLY A 37 3.31 -4.73 2.79
N GLU A 38 2.16 -4.68 3.44
CA GLU A 38 1.56 -5.74 4.22
C GLU A 38 0.20 -6.08 3.60
N ILE A 39 -0.05 -7.35 3.34
CA ILE A 39 -1.32 -7.84 2.81
C ILE A 39 -1.93 -8.78 3.85
N ALA A 40 -3.16 -8.49 4.25
CA ALA A 40 -3.91 -9.41 5.08
C ALA A 40 -4.13 -10.71 4.29
N GLY A 41 -3.99 -11.83 4.98
CA GLY A 41 -4.36 -13.12 4.43
C GLY A 41 -5.85 -13.14 4.03
N PRO A 42 -6.23 -13.94 3.02
CA PRO A 42 -7.60 -13.97 2.53
C PRO A 42 -8.60 -14.24 3.65
N PRO A 43 -9.75 -13.55 3.67
CA PRO A 43 -10.81 -13.86 4.62
C PRO A 43 -11.33 -15.28 4.33
N GLY A 44 -11.03 -16.23 5.22
CA GLY A 44 -11.46 -17.63 5.10
C GLY A 44 -10.34 -18.68 5.15
N ILE A 45 -9.06 -18.30 5.28
CA ILE A 45 -7.97 -19.23 5.61
C ILE A 45 -7.40 -18.90 7.00
N TRP A 46 -8.17 -19.27 8.04
CA TRP A 46 -7.73 -19.61 9.39
C TRP A 46 -8.57 -20.80 9.85
#